data_AF-A0A7V4Y972-F1
#
_entry.id   AF-A0A7V4Y972-F1
#
_cell.length_a   1.000
_cell.length_b   1.000
_cell.length_c   1.000
_cell.angle_alpha   90.00
_cell.angle_beta   90.00
_cell.angle_gamma   90.00
#
_symmetry.space_group_name_H-M   'P 1'
#
loop_
_entity.id
_entity.type
_entity.pdbx_description
1 polymer ?
#
loop_
_entity_poly.entity_id
_entity_poly.type
_entity_poly.pdbx_seq_one_letter_code
_entity_poly.pdbx_strand_id
1 'polypeptide(L)'
;MFKNQISQNGFVALYLVILFLGLALTFGLAFSLFNFGQQKIFQNVFLSAQSYYAAEAGVEDALLRLVKKMTLSTPYTFKVGQATSTVEISEIVGGSRTITATGNSLNRLRKIQVGYSVSAQQISFHYGAQVGEGGMTMGNNAVIKGNVYSNGSVVSGKGYIEGTVIVAKNGNRIEGLIIQQDAQAHSCKDSQITGTLTYVSGGTIQNCSAGGAIKIQPNEIPTKDLPIPQTQIDKWKSEAEKGGTISGDYTISGKIIQNLGPVKITGNLLVDNNAVLNMTGTIWVVGDLRIDNGATIKLDSNSYGVLSGVIVVDGKIKVRPNTYLKGSGQEGSYLLLLSTNPEVSDTTNPAIDVDNNTDAAIFYTNQGLIVVRNKVKARELTGYKIFLDNNAEVAYETGLEEAVFSSGPGGSWKVVSWREVE
;
A
#
# COMPACT_ATOMS: atom_id res chain seq x y z
N MET A 1 -34.46 58.05 -97.36
CA MET A 1 -34.06 58.40 -95.98
C MET A 1 -33.72 57.09 -95.27
N PHE A 2 -32.51 56.55 -95.46
CA PHE A 2 -32.12 55.28 -94.84
C PHE A 2 -31.67 55.54 -93.41
N LYS A 3 -32.54 55.22 -92.46
CA LYS A 3 -32.28 55.26 -91.03
C LYS A 3 -31.43 54.02 -90.71
N ASN A 4 -30.13 54.22 -90.49
CA ASN A 4 -29.23 53.16 -90.00
C ASN A 4 -29.73 52.72 -88.61
N GLN A 5 -30.45 51.60 -88.56
CA GLN A 5 -30.67 50.88 -87.30
C GLN A 5 -29.36 50.16 -86.99
N ILE A 6 -28.58 50.75 -86.10
CA ILE A 6 -27.40 50.11 -85.53
C ILE A 6 -27.89 48.85 -84.79
N SER A 7 -27.58 47.68 -85.34
CA SER A 7 -27.94 46.38 -84.78
C SER A 7 -27.33 46.24 -83.38
N GLN A 8 -28.17 46.23 -82.34
CA GLN A 8 -27.73 45.98 -80.95
C GLN A 8 -27.50 44.48 -80.66
N ASN A 9 -27.71 43.60 -81.65
CA ASN A 9 -27.58 42.14 -81.47
C ASN A 9 -26.14 41.74 -81.11
N GLY A 10 -25.13 42.48 -81.60
CA GLY A 10 -23.73 42.28 -81.20
C GLY A 10 -23.45 42.70 -79.74
N PHE A 11 -24.08 43.77 -79.28
CA PHE A 11 -23.97 44.22 -77.89
C PHE A 11 -24.68 43.26 -76.91
N VAL A 12 -25.85 42.75 -77.28
CA VAL A 12 -26.60 41.75 -76.49
C VAL A 12 -25.82 40.44 -76.38
N ALA A 13 -25.23 39.96 -77.48
CA ALA A 13 -24.39 38.76 -77.46
C ALA A 13 -23.15 38.95 -76.57
N LEU A 14 -22.48 40.10 -76.67
CA LEU A 14 -21.30 40.41 -75.87
C LEU A 14 -21.63 40.58 -74.38
N TYR A 15 -22.77 41.21 -74.06
CA TYR A 15 -23.30 41.31 -72.70
C TYR A 15 -23.63 39.94 -72.10
N LEU A 16 -24.33 39.07 -72.86
CA LEU A 16 -24.65 37.72 -72.40
C LEU A 16 -23.39 36.88 -72.18
N VAL A 17 -22.40 36.97 -73.06
CA VAL A 17 -21.12 36.28 -72.88
C VAL A 17 -20.40 36.75 -71.61
N ILE A 18 -20.33 38.06 -71.37
CA ILE A 18 -19.72 38.61 -70.14
C ILE A 18 -20.50 38.17 -68.91
N LEU A 19 -21.84 38.15 -68.96
CA LEU A 19 -22.69 37.72 -67.85
C LEU A 19 -22.48 36.23 -67.54
N PHE A 20 -22.43 35.37 -68.56
CA PHE A 20 -22.12 33.95 -68.40
C PHE A 20 -20.69 33.73 -67.89
N LEU A 21 -19.71 34.49 -68.39
CA LEU A 21 -18.34 34.43 -67.88
C LEU A 21 -18.28 34.83 -66.40
N GLY A 22 -18.99 35.89 -66.02
CA GLY A 22 -19.08 36.37 -64.65
C GLY A 22 -19.69 35.32 -63.72
N LEU A 23 -20.80 34.69 -64.13
CA LEU A 23 -21.43 33.59 -63.40
C LEU A 23 -20.51 32.36 -63.31
N ALA A 24 -19.85 31.97 -64.39
CA ALA A 24 -18.91 30.85 -64.38
C ALA A 24 -17.74 31.11 -63.42
N LEU A 25 -17.24 32.35 -63.37
CA LEU A 25 -16.16 32.75 -62.45
C LEU A 25 -16.61 32.71 -60.98
N THR A 26 -17.83 33.19 -60.68
CA THR A 26 -18.35 33.15 -59.30
C THR A 26 -18.59 31.72 -58.83
N PHE A 27 -19.15 30.84 -59.69
CA PHE A 27 -19.28 29.42 -59.37
C PHE A 27 -17.93 28.72 -59.23
N GLY A 28 -16.96 29.02 -60.10
CA GLY A 28 -15.61 28.46 -60.02
C GLY A 28 -14.88 28.85 -58.73
N LEU A 29 -14.98 30.11 -58.32
CA LEU A 29 -14.41 30.59 -57.05
C LEU A 29 -15.12 29.95 -55.84
N ALA A 30 -16.44 29.88 -55.85
CA ALA A 30 -17.20 29.24 -54.77
C ALA A 30 -16.85 27.76 -54.61
N PHE A 31 -16.72 27.02 -55.73
CA PHE A 31 -16.31 25.62 -55.72
C PHE A 31 -14.87 25.45 -55.20
N SER A 32 -13.92 26.30 -55.62
CA SER A 32 -12.53 26.26 -55.16
C SER A 32 -12.43 26.50 -53.65
N LEU A 33 -13.12 27.51 -53.12
CA LEU A 33 -13.18 27.80 -51.69
C LEU A 33 -13.80 26.65 -50.88
N PHE A 34 -14.87 26.05 -51.41
CA PHE A 34 -15.50 24.88 -50.78
C PHE A 34 -14.53 23.70 -50.70
N ASN A 35 -13.84 23.36 -51.79
CA ASN A 35 -12.85 22.27 -51.81
C ASN A 35 -11.67 22.52 -50.88
N PHE A 36 -11.18 23.76 -50.81
CA PHE A 36 -10.10 24.13 -49.88
C PHE A 36 -10.56 23.99 -48.41
N GLY A 37 -11.82 24.33 -48.13
CA GLY A 37 -12.46 24.07 -46.83
C GLY A 37 -12.50 22.58 -46.49
N GLN A 38 -12.96 21.75 -47.44
CA GLN A 38 -13.01 20.28 -47.26
C GLN A 38 -11.63 19.67 -47.04
N GLN A 39 -10.61 20.14 -47.76
CA GLN A 39 -9.24 19.66 -47.59
C GLN A 39 -8.69 19.96 -46.19
N LYS A 40 -8.96 21.16 -45.65
CA LYS A 40 -8.57 21.50 -44.26
C LYS A 40 -9.29 20.63 -43.23
N ILE A 41 -10.58 20.36 -43.43
CA ILE A 41 -11.35 19.48 -42.54
C ILE A 41 -10.75 18.06 -42.56
N PHE A 42 -10.50 17.52 -43.75
CA PHE A 42 -9.91 16.19 -43.91
C PHE A 42 -8.51 16.11 -43.28
N GLN A 43 -7.67 17.11 -43.49
CA GLN A 43 -6.35 17.19 -42.85
C GLN A 43 -6.47 17.24 -41.32
N ASN A 44 -7.40 18.04 -40.78
CA ASN A 44 -7.62 18.10 -39.34
C ASN A 44 -8.10 16.76 -38.77
N VAL A 45 -9.01 16.06 -39.46
CA VAL A 45 -9.48 14.72 -39.05
C VAL A 45 -8.33 13.71 -39.08
N PHE A 46 -7.50 13.73 -40.12
CA PHE A 46 -6.35 12.85 -40.25
C PHE A 46 -5.29 13.09 -39.17
N LEU A 47 -4.92 14.35 -38.92
CA LEU A 47 -3.95 14.72 -37.87
C LEU A 47 -4.50 14.43 -36.47
N SER A 48 -5.80 14.65 -36.25
CA SER A 48 -6.49 14.30 -35.01
C SER A 48 -6.46 12.79 -34.76
N ALA A 49 -6.74 11.97 -35.79
CA ALA A 49 -6.64 10.51 -35.70
C ALA A 49 -5.21 10.05 -35.41
N GLN A 50 -4.19 10.62 -36.05
CA GLN A 50 -2.80 10.32 -35.74
C GLN A 50 -2.44 10.62 -34.28
N SER A 51 -2.92 11.75 -33.77
CA SER A 51 -2.69 12.17 -32.38
C SER A 51 -3.38 11.20 -31.42
N TYR A 52 -4.60 10.76 -31.74
CA TYR A 52 -5.32 9.75 -30.96
C TYR A 52 -4.56 8.43 -30.88
N TYR A 53 -4.11 7.88 -32.02
CA TYR A 53 -3.33 6.64 -32.04
C TYR A 53 -1.97 6.77 -31.33
N ALA A 54 -1.36 7.97 -31.35
CA ALA A 54 -0.15 8.22 -30.57
C ALA A 54 -0.42 8.23 -29.06
N ALA A 55 -1.55 8.79 -28.62
CA ALA A 55 -1.96 8.73 -27.22
C ALA A 55 -2.25 7.28 -26.78
N GLU A 56 -2.96 6.49 -27.59
CA GLU A 56 -3.18 5.05 -27.34
C GLU A 56 -1.87 4.28 -27.19
N ALA A 57 -0.95 4.46 -28.14
CA ALA A 57 0.37 3.84 -28.08
C ALA A 57 1.15 4.24 -26.81
N GLY A 58 0.96 5.47 -26.32
CA GLY A 58 1.54 5.95 -25.07
C GLY A 58 1.04 5.19 -23.84
N VAL A 59 -0.28 5.02 -23.74
CA VAL A 59 -0.89 4.25 -22.65
C VAL A 59 -0.46 2.80 -22.70
N GLU A 60 -0.53 2.17 -23.87
CA GLU A 60 -0.16 0.76 -24.04
C GLU A 60 1.32 0.49 -23.75
N ASP A 61 2.22 1.38 -24.19
CA ASP A 61 3.65 1.31 -23.84
C ASP A 61 3.85 1.41 -22.32
N ALA A 62 3.15 2.33 -21.66
CA ALA A 62 3.24 2.50 -20.21
C ALA A 62 2.74 1.26 -19.46
N LEU A 63 1.57 0.74 -19.83
CA LEU A 63 1.00 -0.48 -19.25
C LEU A 63 1.92 -1.68 -19.49
N LEU A 64 2.48 -1.83 -20.69
CA LEU A 64 3.42 -2.90 -21.02
C LEU A 64 4.69 -2.82 -20.17
N ARG A 65 5.25 -1.62 -19.99
CA ARG A 65 6.43 -1.41 -19.13
C ARG A 65 6.13 -1.72 -17.67
N LEU A 66 4.92 -1.40 -17.19
CA LEU A 66 4.45 -1.80 -15.86
C LEU A 66 4.35 -3.32 -15.74
N VAL A 67 3.76 -4.03 -16.72
CA VAL A 67 3.73 -5.52 -16.74
C VAL A 67 5.14 -6.10 -16.72
N LYS A 68 6.05 -5.55 -17.53
CA LYS A 68 7.42 -6.05 -17.69
C LYS A 68 8.37 -5.59 -16.60
N LYS A 69 7.89 -4.87 -15.57
CA LYS A 69 8.69 -4.34 -14.46
C LYS A 69 9.90 -3.51 -14.92
N MET A 70 9.73 -2.76 -16.01
CA MET A 70 10.78 -1.90 -16.56
C MET A 70 10.90 -0.61 -15.74
N THR A 71 12.11 -0.10 -15.59
CA THR A 71 12.33 1.20 -14.94
C THR A 71 11.67 2.31 -15.77
N LEU A 72 10.74 3.05 -15.17
CA LEU A 72 9.98 4.13 -15.80
C LEU A 72 10.37 5.46 -15.15
N SER A 73 10.93 6.37 -15.94
CA SER A 73 11.02 7.79 -15.56
C SER A 73 9.81 8.53 -16.12
N THR A 74 9.04 9.20 -15.28
CA THR A 74 7.86 9.98 -15.68
C THR A 74 8.11 11.48 -15.43
N PRO A 75 7.74 12.38 -16.36
CA PRO A 75 7.16 12.10 -17.67
C PRO A 75 8.21 11.59 -18.69
N TYR A 76 7.75 10.92 -19.75
CA TYR A 76 8.60 10.55 -20.89
C TYR A 76 7.89 10.70 -22.24
N THR A 77 8.67 10.92 -23.30
CA THR A 77 8.14 11.16 -24.65
C THR A 77 8.82 10.28 -25.69
N PHE A 78 8.05 9.78 -26.65
CA PHE A 78 8.57 9.03 -27.80
C PHE A 78 7.77 9.31 -29.08
N LYS A 79 8.33 8.93 -30.24
CA LYS A 79 7.68 9.12 -31.54
C LYS A 79 6.83 7.91 -31.91
N VAL A 80 5.66 8.17 -32.49
CA VAL A 80 4.75 7.18 -33.06
C VAL A 80 4.48 7.59 -34.51
N GLY A 81 5.30 7.09 -35.43
CA GLY A 81 5.31 7.55 -36.82
C GLY A 81 5.67 9.05 -36.92
N GLN A 82 4.73 9.87 -37.38
CA GLN A 82 4.88 11.33 -37.51
C GLN A 82 4.36 12.12 -36.31
N ALA A 83 3.67 11.45 -35.37
CA ALA A 83 3.20 12.04 -34.14
C ALA A 83 4.17 11.77 -32.98
N THR A 84 3.96 12.47 -31.87
CA THR A 84 4.66 12.26 -30.60
C THR A 84 3.68 11.84 -29.53
N SER A 85 4.10 11.00 -28.60
CA SER A 85 3.32 10.63 -27.42
C SER A 85 4.12 10.99 -26.17
N THR A 86 3.53 11.80 -25.30
CA THR A 86 4.08 12.16 -23.98
C THR A 86 3.25 11.49 -22.91
N VAL A 87 3.88 10.67 -22.08
CA VAL A 87 3.24 9.88 -21.04
C VAL A 87 3.62 10.43 -19.67
N GLU A 88 2.61 10.62 -18.82
CA GLU A 88 2.75 11.02 -17.43
C GLU A 88 1.99 10.03 -16.55
N ILE A 89 2.63 9.57 -15.48
CA ILE A 89 2.00 8.70 -14.48
C ILE A 89 1.85 9.51 -13.19
N SER A 90 0.62 9.59 -12.68
CA SER A 90 0.33 10.29 -11.43
C SER A 90 0.98 9.59 -10.23
N GLU A 91 1.12 10.35 -9.14
CA GLU A 91 1.31 9.74 -7.82
C GLU A 91 0.13 8.83 -7.46
N ILE A 92 0.36 7.96 -6.48
CA ILE A 92 -0.64 7.01 -6.02
C ILE A 92 -1.58 7.66 -5.02
N VAL A 93 -2.89 7.52 -5.24
CA VAL A 93 -3.94 8.00 -4.33
C VAL A 93 -4.89 6.86 -4.07
N GLY A 94 -5.00 6.43 -2.80
CA GLY A 94 -5.91 5.33 -2.40
C GLY A 94 -5.67 4.00 -3.13
N GLY A 95 -4.41 3.71 -3.50
CA GLY A 95 -4.08 2.50 -4.27
C GLY A 95 -4.37 2.59 -5.77
N SER A 96 -4.75 3.76 -6.29
CA SER A 96 -4.99 4.00 -7.71
C SER A 96 -3.96 4.98 -8.28
N ARG A 97 -3.56 4.75 -9.54
CA ARG A 97 -2.71 5.64 -10.34
C ARG A 97 -3.39 5.92 -11.67
N THR A 98 -3.09 7.07 -12.25
CA THR A 98 -3.58 7.46 -13.57
C THR A 98 -2.41 7.61 -14.52
N ILE A 99 -2.47 6.91 -15.65
CA ILE A 99 -1.59 7.14 -16.80
C ILE A 99 -2.30 8.14 -17.70
N THR A 100 -1.63 9.24 -18.02
CA THR A 100 -2.10 10.22 -19.00
C THR A 100 -1.13 10.22 -20.18
N ALA A 101 -1.59 9.84 -21.36
CA ALA A 101 -0.82 9.93 -22.59
C ALA A 101 -1.38 11.04 -23.48
N THR A 102 -0.53 11.98 -23.87
CA THR A 102 -0.84 13.08 -24.78
C THR A 102 -0.18 12.85 -26.12
N GLY A 103 -0.98 12.54 -27.13
CA GLY A 103 -0.56 12.45 -28.51
C GLY A 103 -0.60 13.80 -29.21
N ASN A 104 0.45 14.14 -29.95
CA ASN A 104 0.57 15.40 -30.70
C ASN A 104 1.02 15.15 -32.15
N SER A 105 0.17 15.51 -33.11
CA SER A 105 0.52 15.64 -34.53
C SER A 105 0.24 17.06 -35.00
N LEU A 106 1.30 17.83 -35.29
CA LEU A 106 1.22 19.22 -35.77
C LEU A 106 0.27 20.12 -34.95
N ASN A 107 0.36 20.07 -33.61
CA ASN A 107 -0.49 20.81 -32.68
C ASN A 107 -1.97 20.44 -32.75
N ARG A 108 -2.29 19.22 -33.19
CA ARG A 108 -3.54 18.55 -32.82
C ARG A 108 -3.19 17.67 -31.63
N LEU A 109 -3.84 17.93 -30.50
CA LEU A 109 -3.60 17.19 -29.27
C LEU A 109 -4.78 16.24 -29.05
N ARG A 110 -4.45 15.02 -28.63
CA ARG A 110 -5.40 14.06 -28.09
C ARG A 110 -4.85 13.50 -26.79
N LYS A 111 -5.68 13.36 -25.77
CA LYS A 111 -5.26 12.88 -24.46
C LYS A 111 -6.11 11.71 -24.02
N ILE A 112 -5.45 10.61 -23.69
CA ILE A 112 -6.07 9.40 -23.17
C ILE A 112 -5.61 9.20 -21.73
N GLN A 113 -6.57 8.85 -20.87
CA GLN A 113 -6.33 8.53 -19.48
C GLN A 113 -6.75 7.10 -19.17
N VAL A 114 -5.85 6.36 -18.53
CA VAL A 114 -6.14 5.06 -17.93
C VAL A 114 -5.93 5.13 -16.44
N GLY A 115 -6.99 4.83 -15.69
CA GLY A 115 -6.90 4.54 -14.27
C GLY A 115 -6.54 3.07 -14.07
N TYR A 116 -5.52 2.79 -13.28
CA TYR A 116 -5.22 1.44 -12.80
C TYR A 116 -5.12 1.44 -11.28
N SER A 117 -5.63 0.37 -10.68
CA SER A 117 -5.52 0.14 -9.24
C SER A 117 -4.57 -1.00 -8.98
N VAL A 118 -3.67 -0.80 -8.03
CA VAL A 118 -2.91 -1.90 -7.43
C VAL A 118 -3.80 -2.60 -6.43
N SER A 119 -3.64 -3.92 -6.29
CA SER A 119 -4.28 -4.68 -5.23
C SER A 119 -3.91 -4.04 -3.89
N ALA A 120 -4.89 -3.41 -3.24
CA ALA A 120 -4.74 -2.73 -1.96
C ALA A 120 -5.87 -3.18 -1.03
N GLN A 121 -5.54 -3.44 0.23
CA GLN A 121 -6.47 -3.86 1.26
C GLN A 121 -6.31 -2.96 2.48
N GLN A 122 -7.44 -2.45 2.98
CA GLN A 122 -7.49 -1.72 4.23
C GLN A 122 -7.51 -2.72 5.39
N ILE A 123 -6.57 -2.54 6.32
CA ILE A 123 -6.46 -3.29 7.57
C ILE A 123 -6.40 -2.26 8.70
N SER A 124 -7.28 -2.39 9.67
CA SER A 124 -7.34 -1.49 10.82
C SER A 124 -6.63 -2.08 12.02
N PHE A 125 -5.79 -1.26 12.64
CA PHE A 125 -5.07 -1.56 13.86
C PHE A 125 -5.49 -0.56 14.93
N HIS A 126 -5.98 -1.04 16.06
CA HIS A 126 -6.65 -0.21 17.07
C HIS A 126 -5.95 -0.22 18.43
N TYR A 127 -4.90 -1.02 18.61
CA TYR A 127 -4.35 -1.35 19.93
C TYR A 127 -2.84 -1.36 19.91
N GLY A 128 -2.16 -0.81 20.91
CA GLY A 128 -0.71 -1.03 21.06
C GLY A 128 -0.32 -2.52 21.03
N ALA A 129 -1.17 -3.39 21.56
CA ALA A 129 -1.11 -4.82 21.30
C ALA A 129 -2.51 -5.46 21.17
N GLN A 130 -2.70 -6.25 20.10
CA GLN A 130 -3.87 -7.12 19.95
C GLN A 130 -3.46 -8.60 20.03
N VAL A 131 -3.96 -9.29 21.04
CA VAL A 131 -3.48 -10.62 21.41
C VAL A 131 -4.57 -11.68 21.29
N GLY A 132 -4.22 -12.81 20.70
CA GLY A 132 -5.10 -13.97 20.55
C GLY A 132 -5.32 -14.72 21.87
N GLU A 133 -5.84 -15.94 21.75
CA GLU A 133 -6.20 -16.76 22.91
C GLU A 133 -5.00 -17.22 23.74
N GLY A 134 -3.79 -17.21 23.16
CA GLY A 134 -2.55 -17.53 23.87
C GLY A 134 -2.20 -16.52 24.96
N GLY A 135 -2.80 -15.33 24.92
CA GLY A 135 -2.63 -14.28 25.93
C GLY A 135 -1.26 -13.61 25.87
N MET A 136 -1.02 -12.76 26.87
CA MET A 136 0.20 -11.97 26.94
C MET A 136 0.91 -12.20 28.28
N THR A 137 2.22 -12.39 28.21
CA THR A 137 3.07 -12.48 29.40
C THR A 137 4.12 -11.37 29.35
N MET A 138 4.30 -10.65 30.46
CA MET A 138 5.26 -9.56 30.55
C MET A 138 6.26 -9.82 31.67
N GLY A 139 7.54 -9.65 31.36
CA GLY A 139 8.61 -9.61 32.34
C GLY A 139 8.50 -8.41 33.28
N ASN A 140 9.33 -8.43 34.32
CA ASN A 140 9.40 -7.35 35.29
C ASN A 140 9.86 -6.05 34.62
N ASN A 141 9.22 -4.94 34.98
CA ASN A 141 9.46 -3.61 34.44
C ASN A 141 9.26 -3.47 32.91
N ALA A 142 8.63 -4.45 32.26
CA ALA A 142 8.26 -4.29 30.86
C ALA A 142 7.16 -3.23 30.73
N VAL A 143 7.17 -2.45 29.65
CA VAL A 143 6.27 -1.32 29.41
C VAL A 143 5.61 -1.44 28.05
N ILE A 144 4.28 -1.33 28.00
CA ILE A 144 3.52 -1.11 26.76
C ILE A 144 2.92 0.29 26.80
N LYS A 145 3.35 1.15 25.89
CA LYS A 145 2.84 2.51 25.75
C LYS A 145 1.68 2.55 24.76
N GLY A 146 0.57 1.90 25.11
CA GLY A 146 -0.60 1.81 24.25
C GLY A 146 -1.71 0.95 24.86
N ASN A 147 -2.85 0.90 24.20
CA ASN A 147 -3.97 0.07 24.63
C ASN A 147 -3.69 -1.41 24.34
N VAL A 148 -4.19 -2.31 25.18
CA VAL A 148 -4.05 -3.76 24.99
C VAL A 148 -5.43 -4.39 24.95
N TYR A 149 -5.66 -5.20 23.92
CA TYR A 149 -6.82 -6.07 23.83
C TYR A 149 -6.36 -7.52 23.69
N SER A 150 -6.83 -8.42 24.55
CA SER A 150 -6.38 -9.80 24.59
C SER A 150 -7.54 -10.78 24.71
N ASN A 151 -7.58 -11.81 23.85
CA ASN A 151 -8.50 -12.95 24.00
C ASN A 151 -8.03 -13.98 25.02
N GLY A 152 -6.80 -13.85 25.51
CA GLY A 152 -6.23 -14.65 26.60
C GLY A 152 -5.87 -13.81 27.82
N SER A 153 -5.47 -14.46 28.91
CA SER A 153 -5.02 -13.77 30.12
C SER A 153 -3.79 -12.88 29.86
N VAL A 154 -3.69 -11.78 30.60
CA VAL A 154 -2.51 -10.89 30.59
C VAL A 154 -1.84 -10.97 31.95
N VAL A 155 -0.64 -11.52 31.99
CA VAL A 155 0.05 -11.86 33.25
C VAL A 155 1.45 -11.25 33.27
N SER A 156 1.85 -10.72 34.42
CA SER A 156 3.20 -10.23 34.66
C SER A 156 3.64 -10.47 36.10
N GLY A 157 4.95 -10.37 36.35
CA GLY A 157 5.48 -10.26 37.70
C GLY A 157 5.47 -8.83 38.24
N LYS A 158 5.60 -7.83 37.35
CA LYS A 158 5.50 -6.38 37.64
C LYS A 158 5.59 -5.55 36.34
N GLY A 159 4.59 -5.66 35.47
CA GLY A 159 4.57 -5.01 34.15
C GLY A 159 3.79 -3.70 34.18
N TYR A 160 4.09 -2.79 33.25
CA TYR A 160 3.44 -1.49 33.12
C TYR A 160 2.72 -1.38 31.78
N ILE A 161 1.46 -0.96 31.80
CA ILE A 161 0.70 -0.66 30.59
C ILE A 161 0.16 0.77 30.74
N GLU A 162 0.56 1.68 29.85
CA GLU A 162 0.16 3.09 29.92
C GLU A 162 -1.25 3.33 29.35
N GLY A 163 -1.76 2.40 28.55
CA GLY A 163 -3.10 2.45 27.97
C GLY A 163 -4.14 1.65 28.75
N THR A 164 -5.32 1.57 28.16
CA THR A 164 -6.43 0.74 28.65
C THR A 164 -6.18 -0.73 28.33
N VAL A 165 -6.55 -1.63 29.24
CA VAL A 165 -6.42 -3.09 29.05
C VAL A 165 -7.80 -3.74 29.02
N ILE A 166 -8.08 -4.55 27.99
CA ILE A 166 -9.30 -5.34 27.89
C ILE A 166 -8.91 -6.82 27.69
N VAL A 167 -9.37 -7.68 28.58
CA VAL A 167 -9.18 -9.13 28.54
C VAL A 167 -10.54 -9.78 28.34
N ALA A 168 -10.73 -10.38 27.16
CA ALA A 168 -11.95 -11.05 26.76
C ALA A 168 -12.07 -12.47 27.35
N LYS A 169 -13.27 -13.06 27.21
CA LYS A 169 -13.64 -14.43 27.59
C LYS A 169 -13.60 -14.71 29.10
N ASN A 170 -14.67 -15.32 29.61
CA ASN A 170 -14.75 -15.70 31.01
C ASN A 170 -13.67 -16.73 31.36
N GLY A 171 -13.12 -16.62 32.57
CA GLY A 171 -11.98 -17.42 33.05
C GLY A 171 -10.61 -16.78 32.81
N ASN A 172 -10.49 -15.79 31.92
CA ASN A 172 -9.26 -15.03 31.76
C ASN A 172 -9.08 -13.94 32.83
N ARG A 173 -7.84 -13.50 33.02
CA ARG A 173 -7.52 -12.51 34.05
C ARG A 173 -6.42 -11.53 33.65
N ILE A 174 -6.38 -10.43 34.38
CA ILE A 174 -5.20 -9.59 34.53
C ILE A 174 -4.48 -9.98 35.83
N GLU A 175 -3.15 -10.15 35.78
CA GLU A 175 -2.35 -10.53 36.95
C GLU A 175 -1.00 -9.81 36.98
N GLY A 176 -0.63 -9.22 38.13
CA GLY A 176 0.69 -8.61 38.36
C GLY A 176 1.02 -7.38 37.51
N LEU A 177 0.01 -6.59 37.13
CA LEU A 177 0.15 -5.43 36.26
C LEU A 177 -0.04 -4.10 36.98
N ILE A 178 0.59 -3.05 36.46
CA ILE A 178 0.31 -1.65 36.77
C ILE A 178 -0.26 -1.01 35.50
N ILE A 179 -1.54 -0.65 35.53
CA ILE A 179 -2.31 -0.13 34.39
C ILE A 179 -2.64 1.34 34.65
N GLN A 180 -2.20 2.24 33.77
CA GLN A 180 -2.35 3.69 33.99
C GLN A 180 -3.73 4.25 33.61
N GLN A 181 -4.52 3.49 32.85
CA GLN A 181 -5.89 3.86 32.50
C GLN A 181 -6.88 2.83 33.06
N ASP A 182 -7.93 2.51 32.30
CA ASP A 182 -8.97 1.58 32.68
C ASP A 182 -8.57 0.13 32.40
N ALA A 183 -9.18 -0.81 33.13
CA ALA A 183 -9.00 -2.24 32.91
C ALA A 183 -10.36 -2.95 32.89
N GLN A 184 -10.52 -3.90 31.97
CA GLN A 184 -11.67 -4.79 31.89
C GLN A 184 -11.22 -6.25 31.78
N ALA A 185 -11.74 -7.13 32.63
CA ALA A 185 -11.39 -8.56 32.61
C ALA A 185 -12.46 -9.40 33.29
N HIS A 186 -12.41 -10.74 33.14
CA HIS A 186 -13.23 -11.59 34.01
C HIS A 186 -12.70 -11.58 35.44
N SER A 187 -11.38 -11.70 35.67
CA SER A 187 -10.80 -11.63 37.02
C SER A 187 -9.57 -10.74 37.09
N CYS A 188 -9.26 -10.24 38.28
CA CYS A 188 -8.10 -9.42 38.57
C CYS A 188 -7.33 -9.98 39.76
N LYS A 189 -6.01 -10.10 39.62
CA LYS A 189 -5.12 -10.55 40.68
C LYS A 189 -3.86 -9.67 40.80
N ASP A 190 -3.45 -9.31 42.02
CA ASP A 190 -2.18 -8.64 42.33
C ASP A 190 -1.85 -7.45 41.38
N SER A 191 -2.85 -6.65 40.99
CA SER A 191 -2.71 -5.60 39.97
C SER A 191 -3.15 -4.23 40.47
N GLN A 192 -2.49 -3.17 40.01
CA GLN A 192 -2.82 -1.79 40.33
C GLN A 192 -3.35 -1.08 39.09
N ILE A 193 -4.58 -0.58 39.17
CA ILE A 193 -5.25 0.14 38.08
C ILE A 193 -5.41 1.59 38.54
N THR A 194 -4.87 2.55 37.79
CA THR A 194 -5.04 3.98 38.10
C THR A 194 -6.46 4.44 37.77
N GLY A 195 -7.05 3.95 36.67
CA GLY A 195 -8.41 4.25 36.25
C GLY A 195 -9.48 3.36 36.89
N THR A 196 -10.52 3.07 36.13
CA THR A 196 -11.65 2.20 36.51
C THR A 196 -11.32 0.73 36.23
N LEU A 197 -11.59 -0.15 37.21
CA LEU A 197 -11.58 -1.60 37.00
C LEU A 197 -13.01 -2.08 36.80
N THR A 198 -13.31 -2.69 35.66
CA THR A 198 -14.58 -3.39 35.42
C THR A 198 -14.33 -4.90 35.35
N TYR A 199 -14.97 -5.67 36.22
CA TYR A 199 -14.89 -7.14 36.17
C TYR A 199 -16.23 -7.77 35.80
N VAL A 200 -16.17 -8.96 35.19
CA VAL A 200 -17.38 -9.72 34.83
C VAL A 200 -17.88 -10.51 36.03
N SER A 201 -19.20 -10.58 36.21
CA SER A 201 -19.85 -11.38 37.25
C SER A 201 -19.44 -12.86 37.17
N GLY A 202 -19.16 -13.47 38.33
CA GLY A 202 -18.53 -14.80 38.42
C GLY A 202 -17.00 -14.76 38.49
N GLY A 203 -16.40 -13.59 38.23
CA GLY A 203 -14.99 -13.32 38.41
C GLY A 203 -14.55 -13.06 39.84
N THR A 204 -13.24 -13.05 40.06
CA THR A 204 -12.63 -12.74 41.36
C THR A 204 -11.73 -11.51 41.28
N ILE A 205 -11.68 -10.77 42.39
CA ILE A 205 -10.74 -9.68 42.63
C ILE A 205 -9.89 -10.07 43.83
N GLN A 206 -8.59 -10.25 43.62
CA GLN A 206 -7.63 -10.59 44.67
C GLN A 206 -6.48 -9.58 44.66
N ASN A 207 -6.29 -8.82 45.74
CA ASN A 207 -5.21 -7.83 45.85
C ASN A 207 -5.14 -6.84 44.67
N CYS A 208 -6.29 -6.49 44.09
CA CYS A 208 -6.34 -5.43 43.09
C CYS A 208 -6.87 -4.13 43.66
N SER A 209 -6.29 -3.02 43.21
CA SER A 209 -6.72 -1.66 43.54
C SER A 209 -7.10 -0.90 42.28
N ALA A 210 -8.12 -0.04 42.37
CA ALA A 210 -8.48 0.92 41.33
C ALA A 210 -8.41 2.34 41.91
N GLY A 211 -7.81 3.30 41.21
CA GLY A 211 -7.86 4.72 41.57
C GLY A 211 -9.22 5.35 41.25
N GLY A 212 -9.93 4.80 40.26
CA GLY A 212 -11.32 5.10 39.94
C GLY A 212 -12.31 4.16 40.64
N ALA A 213 -13.42 3.85 39.96
CA ALA A 213 -14.42 2.92 40.47
C ALA A 213 -14.04 1.45 40.20
N ILE A 214 -14.51 0.54 41.06
CA ILE A 214 -14.58 -0.89 40.75
C ILE A 214 -16.03 -1.20 40.37
N LYS A 215 -16.24 -1.64 39.13
CA LYS A 215 -17.56 -1.93 38.56
C LYS A 215 -17.69 -3.42 38.24
N ILE A 216 -18.90 -3.93 38.31
CA ILE A 216 -19.26 -5.27 37.86
C ILE A 216 -20.14 -5.17 36.62
N GLN A 217 -19.94 -6.04 35.63
CA GLN A 217 -20.84 -6.21 34.50
C GLN A 217 -21.35 -7.65 34.41
N PRO A 218 -22.60 -7.87 33.97
CA PRO A 218 -23.17 -9.21 33.89
C PRO A 218 -22.66 -10.00 32.67
N ASN A 219 -22.32 -9.30 31.58
CA ASN A 219 -22.02 -9.92 30.30
C ASN A 219 -20.52 -10.20 30.16
N GLU A 220 -20.21 -11.34 29.54
CA GLU A 220 -18.85 -11.66 29.10
C GLU A 220 -18.33 -10.59 28.13
N ILE A 221 -17.03 -10.29 28.22
CA ILE A 221 -16.34 -9.46 27.24
C ILE A 221 -16.09 -10.33 26.00
N PRO A 222 -16.69 -10.01 24.83
CA PRO A 222 -16.59 -10.84 23.63
C PRO A 222 -15.14 -10.86 23.15
N THR A 223 -14.71 -11.95 22.50
CA THR A 223 -13.42 -12.04 21.81
C THR A 223 -13.43 -11.29 20.47
N LYS A 224 -12.25 -10.90 19.97
CA LYS A 224 -12.08 -10.33 18.62
C LYS A 224 -11.14 -11.16 17.78
N ASP A 225 -11.51 -11.38 16.53
CA ASP A 225 -10.61 -12.00 15.56
C ASP A 225 -9.37 -11.11 15.33
N LEU A 226 -8.25 -11.75 15.02
CA LEU A 226 -7.05 -11.01 14.63
C LEU A 226 -7.28 -10.31 13.28
N PRO A 227 -6.72 -9.11 13.08
CA PRO A 227 -7.10 -8.19 12.00
C PRO A 227 -6.76 -8.66 10.58
N ILE A 228 -5.93 -9.69 10.41
CA ILE A 228 -5.55 -10.20 9.09
C ILE A 228 -6.05 -11.64 8.91
N PRO A 229 -7.10 -11.86 8.09
CA PRO A 229 -7.62 -13.20 7.83
C PRO A 229 -6.64 -14.02 6.95
N GLN A 230 -6.69 -15.35 7.09
CA GLN A 230 -5.82 -16.26 6.32
C GLN A 230 -5.95 -16.08 4.81
N THR A 231 -7.15 -15.81 4.32
CA THR A 231 -7.41 -15.54 2.90
C THR A 231 -6.60 -14.36 2.35
N GLN A 232 -6.34 -13.33 3.18
CA GLN A 232 -5.52 -12.19 2.79
C GLN A 232 -4.03 -12.55 2.77
N ILE A 233 -3.56 -13.37 3.70
CA ILE A 233 -2.19 -13.89 3.72
C ILE A 233 -1.92 -14.72 2.46
N ASP A 234 -2.86 -15.60 2.09
CA ASP A 234 -2.75 -16.45 0.90
C ASP A 234 -2.73 -15.61 -0.39
N LYS A 235 -3.50 -14.52 -0.43
CA LYS A 235 -3.48 -13.55 -1.53
C LYS A 235 -2.11 -12.90 -1.68
N TRP A 236 -1.49 -12.45 -0.59
CA TRP A 236 -0.13 -11.90 -0.62
C TRP A 236 0.92 -12.92 -1.08
N LYS A 237 0.80 -14.18 -0.64
CA LYS A 237 1.67 -15.27 -1.12
C LYS A 237 1.53 -15.50 -2.63
N SER A 238 0.29 -15.53 -3.14
CA SER A 238 0.03 -15.66 -4.58
C SER A 238 0.57 -14.48 -5.38
N GLU A 239 0.46 -13.25 -4.87
CA GLU A 239 1.01 -12.05 -5.50
C GLU A 239 2.56 -12.07 -5.53
N ALA A 240 3.19 -12.52 -4.45
CA ALA A 240 4.65 -12.71 -4.39
C ALA A 240 5.13 -13.75 -5.42
N GLU A 241 4.45 -14.89 -5.51
CA GLU A 241 4.79 -15.98 -6.43
C GLU A 241 4.64 -15.59 -7.90
N LYS A 242 3.56 -14.84 -8.24
CA LYS A 242 3.39 -14.24 -9.58
C LYS A 242 4.53 -13.29 -9.95
N GLY A 243 5.17 -12.69 -8.94
CA GLY A 243 6.30 -11.80 -9.14
C GLY A 243 7.60 -12.49 -9.56
N GLY A 244 7.70 -13.80 -9.37
CA GLY A 244 8.88 -14.62 -9.65
C GLY A 244 9.24 -15.50 -8.46
N THR A 245 10.10 -16.50 -8.67
CA THR A 245 10.60 -17.39 -7.61
C THR A 245 12.12 -17.44 -7.60
N ILE A 246 12.71 -17.29 -6.41
CA ILE A 246 14.12 -17.52 -6.11
C ILE A 246 14.25 -18.88 -5.40
N SER A 247 15.04 -19.77 -5.99
CA SER A 247 15.28 -21.11 -5.45
C SER A 247 16.41 -21.08 -4.41
N GLY A 248 16.19 -21.68 -3.24
CA GLY A 248 17.14 -21.72 -2.13
C GLY A 248 17.19 -20.44 -1.30
N ASP A 249 18.24 -20.34 -0.48
CA ASP A 249 18.49 -19.22 0.42
C ASP A 249 18.92 -17.97 -0.36
N TYR A 250 18.50 -16.80 0.10
CA TYR A 250 18.85 -15.51 -0.48
C TYR A 250 19.46 -14.60 0.58
N THR A 251 20.68 -14.13 0.33
CA THR A 251 21.42 -13.28 1.26
C THR A 251 21.73 -11.93 0.62
N ILE A 252 21.43 -10.86 1.35
CA ILE A 252 21.78 -9.48 1.01
C ILE A 252 22.74 -8.99 2.09
N SER A 253 24.01 -8.86 1.73
CA SER A 253 25.08 -8.58 2.69
C SER A 253 26.07 -7.56 2.17
N GLY A 254 26.63 -6.80 3.09
CA GLY A 254 27.54 -5.70 2.82
C GLY A 254 26.77 -4.43 2.50
N LYS A 255 27.45 -3.28 2.48
CA LYS A 255 26.88 -1.93 2.29
C LYS A 255 26.31 -1.69 0.87
N ILE A 256 25.49 -2.61 0.39
CA ILE A 256 24.84 -2.62 -0.91
C ILE A 256 23.37 -2.27 -0.76
N ILE A 257 22.76 -1.84 -1.84
CA ILE A 257 21.31 -1.64 -1.95
C ILE A 257 20.78 -2.66 -2.94
N GLN A 258 19.81 -3.46 -2.52
CA GLN A 258 19.15 -4.46 -3.36
C GLN A 258 17.66 -4.14 -3.48
N ASN A 259 17.20 -3.95 -4.71
CA ASN A 259 15.77 -3.87 -5.01
C ASN A 259 15.19 -5.28 -5.11
N LEU A 260 14.09 -5.55 -4.42
CA LEU A 260 13.47 -6.88 -4.42
C LEU A 260 11.95 -6.78 -4.26
N GLY A 261 11.24 -7.64 -4.99
CA GLY A 261 9.79 -7.81 -4.85
C GLY A 261 8.98 -7.29 -6.05
N PRO A 262 7.78 -7.84 -6.29
CA PRO A 262 7.25 -9.01 -5.60
C PRO A 262 7.98 -10.28 -6.00
N VAL A 263 8.21 -11.19 -5.04
CA VAL A 263 8.96 -12.44 -5.26
C VAL A 263 8.69 -13.46 -4.15
N LYS A 264 8.71 -14.75 -4.50
CA LYS A 264 8.78 -15.89 -3.58
C LYS A 264 10.23 -16.37 -3.42
N ILE A 265 10.68 -16.58 -2.19
CA ILE A 265 11.98 -17.17 -1.85
C ILE A 265 11.70 -18.51 -1.17
N THR A 266 12.21 -19.60 -1.75
CA THR A 266 11.92 -20.96 -1.26
C THR A 266 12.76 -21.38 -0.05
N GLY A 267 13.90 -20.72 0.18
CA GLY A 267 14.73 -20.87 1.37
C GLY A 267 14.62 -19.70 2.33
N ASN A 268 15.69 -19.45 3.07
CA ASN A 268 15.82 -18.37 4.05
C ASN A 268 16.15 -17.03 3.38
N LEU A 269 15.77 -15.93 4.03
CA LEU A 269 16.19 -14.57 3.68
C LEU A 269 17.06 -13.98 4.79
N LEU A 270 18.31 -13.64 4.47
CA LEU A 270 19.22 -12.92 5.35
C LEU A 270 19.50 -11.52 4.81
N VAL A 271 19.30 -10.49 5.63
CA VAL A 271 19.74 -9.11 5.35
C VAL A 271 20.67 -8.67 6.48
N ASP A 272 21.95 -8.47 6.17
CA ASP A 272 22.95 -8.16 7.20
C ASP A 272 24.04 -7.18 6.73
N ASN A 273 24.98 -6.87 7.63
CA ASN A 273 26.20 -6.12 7.37
C ASN A 273 25.97 -4.77 6.67
N ASN A 274 25.01 -3.99 7.19
CA ASN A 274 24.59 -2.67 6.70
C ASN A 274 24.03 -2.67 5.27
N ALA A 275 23.56 -3.82 4.78
CA ALA A 275 22.81 -3.89 3.53
C ALA A 275 21.45 -3.18 3.63
N VAL A 276 20.97 -2.71 2.49
CA VAL A 276 19.63 -2.14 2.35
C VAL A 276 18.79 -2.98 1.40
N LEU A 277 17.74 -3.59 1.92
CA LEU A 277 16.67 -4.17 1.12
C LEU A 277 15.63 -3.08 0.82
N ASN A 278 15.56 -2.66 -0.45
CA ASN A 278 14.55 -1.73 -0.94
C ASN A 278 13.41 -2.53 -1.59
N MET A 279 12.28 -2.63 -0.89
CA MET A 279 11.14 -3.44 -1.32
C MET A 279 10.36 -2.73 -2.44
N THR A 280 10.25 -3.41 -3.58
CA THR A 280 9.46 -2.97 -4.75
C THR A 280 8.14 -3.73 -4.90
N GLY A 281 7.86 -4.68 -4.00
CA GLY A 281 6.60 -5.40 -3.90
C GLY A 281 6.58 -6.43 -2.76
N THR A 282 5.49 -7.18 -2.61
CA THR A 282 5.35 -8.23 -1.57
C THR A 282 6.41 -9.32 -1.69
N ILE A 283 7.09 -9.63 -0.59
CA ILE A 283 8.05 -10.72 -0.51
C ILE A 283 7.43 -11.86 0.30
N TRP A 284 7.47 -13.08 -0.24
CA TRP A 284 7.14 -14.30 0.51
C TRP A 284 8.40 -15.14 0.71
N VAL A 285 8.75 -15.42 1.96
CA VAL A 285 9.86 -16.28 2.37
C VAL A 285 9.29 -17.57 2.94
N VAL A 286 9.64 -18.72 2.36
CA VAL A 286 9.18 -20.03 2.85
C VAL A 286 10.00 -20.48 4.06
N GLY A 287 11.30 -20.16 4.09
CA GLY A 287 12.16 -20.37 5.25
C GLY A 287 12.05 -19.27 6.30
N ASP A 288 13.15 -19.02 6.99
CA ASP A 288 13.28 -17.99 8.02
C ASP A 288 13.73 -16.64 7.44
N LEU A 289 13.35 -15.55 8.10
CA LEU A 289 13.86 -14.20 7.85
C LEU A 289 14.76 -13.76 9.01
N ARG A 290 16.00 -13.38 8.70
CA ARG A 290 16.91 -12.76 9.67
C ARG A 290 17.39 -11.39 9.18
N ILE A 291 17.31 -10.40 10.05
CA ILE A 291 17.76 -9.03 9.83
C ILE A 291 18.78 -8.70 10.91
N ASP A 292 19.99 -8.31 10.52
CA ASP A 292 21.13 -8.23 11.44
C ASP A 292 22.14 -7.12 11.10
N ASN A 293 23.08 -6.86 12.02
CA ASN A 293 24.30 -6.08 11.77
C ASN A 293 24.12 -4.76 10.99
N GLY A 294 23.22 -3.87 11.43
CA GLY A 294 23.04 -2.56 10.79
C GLY A 294 22.13 -2.58 9.55
N ALA A 295 21.55 -3.72 9.20
CA ALA A 295 20.72 -3.85 8.01
C ALA A 295 19.46 -2.96 8.05
N THR A 296 19.04 -2.52 6.86
CA THR A 296 17.82 -1.76 6.66
C THR A 296 16.88 -2.50 5.72
N ILE A 297 15.60 -2.61 6.09
CA ILE A 297 14.52 -2.93 5.16
C ILE A 297 13.63 -1.69 5.04
N LYS A 298 13.39 -1.23 3.80
CA LYS A 298 12.50 -0.10 3.54
C LYS A 298 11.60 -0.35 2.33
N LEU A 299 10.45 0.32 2.29
CA LEU A 299 9.63 0.35 1.08
C LEU A 299 10.20 1.36 0.08
N ASP A 300 10.17 1.01 -1.19
CA ASP A 300 10.58 1.92 -2.26
C ASP A 300 9.61 3.10 -2.35
N SER A 301 10.13 4.32 -2.18
CA SER A 301 9.33 5.54 -2.10
C SER A 301 8.52 5.81 -3.37
N ASN A 302 9.12 5.56 -4.53
CA ASN A 302 8.50 5.78 -5.84
C ASN A 302 7.39 4.77 -6.13
N SER A 303 7.51 3.58 -5.55
CA SER A 303 6.59 2.46 -5.75
C SER A 303 5.39 2.52 -4.81
N TYR A 304 5.64 2.76 -3.52
CA TYR A 304 4.62 2.64 -2.48
C TYR A 304 3.87 3.94 -2.20
N GLY A 305 4.49 5.12 -2.28
CA GLY A 305 3.83 6.37 -1.85
C GLY A 305 3.25 6.22 -0.44
N VAL A 306 1.97 6.54 -0.23
CA VAL A 306 1.29 6.36 1.08
C VAL A 306 0.96 4.90 1.45
N LEU A 307 1.18 3.94 0.54
CA LEU A 307 0.81 2.55 0.78
C LEU A 307 1.82 1.84 1.68
N SER A 308 1.31 0.85 2.42
CA SER A 308 2.08 -0.05 3.24
C SER A 308 2.48 -1.32 2.48
N GLY A 309 3.58 -1.95 2.90
CA GLY A 309 4.13 -3.16 2.29
C GLY A 309 4.30 -4.28 3.30
N VAL A 310 4.39 -5.51 2.80
CA VAL A 310 4.38 -6.72 3.63
C VAL A 310 5.47 -7.70 3.20
N ILE A 311 6.14 -8.29 4.20
CA ILE A 311 6.92 -9.52 4.06
C ILE A 311 6.18 -10.63 4.79
N VAL A 312 5.79 -11.68 4.05
CA VAL A 312 5.17 -12.89 4.58
C VAL A 312 6.25 -13.96 4.74
N VAL A 313 6.36 -14.55 5.93
CA VAL A 313 7.37 -15.55 6.28
C VAL A 313 6.67 -16.79 6.84
N ASP A 314 6.89 -17.96 6.23
CA ASP A 314 6.32 -19.20 6.75
C ASP A 314 7.12 -19.74 7.95
N GLY A 315 8.42 -19.47 7.95
CA GLY A 315 9.33 -19.71 9.07
C GLY A 315 9.35 -18.58 10.11
N LYS A 316 10.44 -18.53 10.86
CA LYS A 316 10.65 -17.61 11.98
C LYS A 316 11.26 -16.29 11.51
N ILE A 317 10.89 -15.20 12.18
CA ILE A 317 11.44 -13.86 11.94
C ILE A 317 12.34 -13.47 13.10
N LYS A 318 13.59 -13.10 12.79
CA LYS A 318 14.57 -12.62 13.77
C LYS A 318 15.04 -11.22 13.39
N VAL A 319 14.63 -10.23 14.17
CA VAL A 319 15.10 -8.85 14.07
C VAL A 319 16.11 -8.62 15.19
N ARG A 320 17.38 -8.49 14.84
CA ARG A 320 18.46 -8.29 15.79
C ARG A 320 18.71 -6.80 16.07
N PRO A 321 19.48 -6.47 17.13
CA PRO A 321 19.78 -5.09 17.49
C PRO A 321 20.38 -4.27 16.34
N ASN A 322 20.11 -2.97 16.36
CA ASN A 322 20.63 -1.99 15.38
C ASN A 322 20.16 -2.26 13.94
N THR A 323 18.90 -2.65 13.77
CA THR A 323 18.27 -2.81 12.46
C THR A 323 17.18 -1.76 12.24
N TYR A 324 17.00 -1.37 10.97
CA TYR A 324 16.14 -0.26 10.56
C TYR A 324 14.99 -0.79 9.70
N LEU A 325 13.75 -0.62 10.15
CA LEU A 325 12.54 -1.11 9.47
C LEU A 325 11.64 0.07 9.12
N LYS A 326 11.48 0.37 7.83
CA LYS A 326 10.89 1.63 7.38
C LYS A 326 9.78 1.41 6.34
N GLY A 327 8.76 2.27 6.40
CA GLY A 327 7.83 2.46 5.30
C GLY A 327 8.48 3.16 4.09
N SER A 328 7.68 3.79 3.25
CA SER A 328 8.14 4.51 2.05
C SER A 328 8.79 5.88 2.36
N GLY A 329 8.60 6.37 3.60
CA GLY A 329 8.92 7.74 4.00
C GLY A 329 7.75 8.72 3.90
N GLN A 330 6.60 8.30 3.37
CA GLN A 330 5.34 9.06 3.41
C GLN A 330 4.51 8.70 4.64
N GLU A 331 3.77 9.66 5.17
CA GLU A 331 2.80 9.43 6.26
C GLU A 331 1.75 8.38 5.83
N GLY A 332 1.40 7.46 6.74
CA GLY A 332 0.51 6.34 6.46
C GLY A 332 1.15 5.10 5.80
N SER A 333 2.43 5.17 5.42
CA SER A 333 3.17 4.04 4.84
C SER A 333 3.95 3.25 5.90
N TYR A 334 3.64 1.97 6.04
CA TYR A 334 4.20 1.10 7.07
C TYR A 334 4.74 -0.22 6.50
N LEU A 335 5.75 -0.77 7.16
CA LEU A 335 6.26 -2.10 6.87
C LEU A 335 5.65 -3.11 7.86
N LEU A 336 5.01 -4.14 7.32
CA LEU A 336 4.48 -5.28 8.06
C LEU A 336 5.40 -6.50 7.88
N LEU A 337 5.86 -7.05 9.00
CA LEU A 337 6.54 -8.34 9.05
C LEU A 337 5.58 -9.38 9.64
N LEU A 338 5.20 -10.36 8.82
CA LEU A 338 4.21 -11.37 9.15
C LEU A 338 4.84 -12.76 9.18
N SER A 339 4.69 -13.49 10.29
CA SER A 339 5.07 -14.91 10.37
C SER A 339 3.83 -15.80 10.51
N THR A 340 3.79 -16.88 9.73
CA THR A 340 2.82 -17.98 9.92
C THR A 340 3.42 -19.17 10.66
N ASN A 341 4.56 -19.03 11.34
CA ASN A 341 5.12 -20.10 12.14
C ASN A 341 4.26 -20.36 13.41
N PRO A 342 3.88 -21.62 13.71
CA PRO A 342 2.97 -21.94 14.82
C PRO A 342 3.66 -22.10 16.19
N GLU A 343 4.92 -21.71 16.34
CA GLU A 343 5.63 -21.79 17.62
C GLU A 343 4.99 -20.86 18.66
N VAL A 344 4.54 -21.40 19.79
CA VAL A 344 3.83 -20.66 20.86
C VAL A 344 4.45 -20.79 22.25
N SER A 345 5.47 -21.64 22.39
CA SER A 345 6.01 -22.06 23.69
C SER A 345 7.46 -21.66 23.90
N ASP A 346 8.29 -21.76 22.85
CA ASP A 346 9.72 -21.47 22.94
C ASP A 346 9.99 -19.96 22.89
N THR A 347 10.27 -19.36 24.04
CA THR A 347 10.65 -17.95 24.15
C THR A 347 12.08 -17.67 23.68
N THR A 348 12.91 -18.68 23.41
CA THR A 348 14.28 -18.53 22.88
C THR A 348 14.33 -18.54 21.36
N ASN A 349 13.35 -19.18 20.74
CA ASN A 349 13.23 -19.27 19.28
C ASN A 349 11.74 -19.19 18.86
N PRO A 350 11.06 -18.07 19.12
CA PRO A 350 9.63 -17.90 18.83
C PRO A 350 9.37 -17.72 17.33
N ALA A 351 8.09 -17.60 16.93
CA ALA A 351 7.71 -17.26 15.56
C ALA A 351 8.26 -15.89 15.12
N ILE A 352 8.23 -14.91 16.01
CA ILE A 352 8.86 -13.59 15.80
C ILE A 352 9.66 -13.22 17.04
N ASP A 353 10.97 -12.98 16.87
CA ASP A 353 11.89 -12.53 17.91
C ASP A 353 12.44 -11.16 17.52
N VAL A 354 12.03 -10.12 18.25
CA VAL A 354 12.41 -8.73 17.99
C VAL A 354 13.27 -8.21 19.13
N ASP A 355 14.49 -7.79 18.81
CA ASP A 355 15.46 -7.27 19.76
C ASP A 355 15.98 -5.89 19.32
N ASN A 356 15.79 -4.89 20.18
CA ASN A 356 16.32 -3.53 20.09
C ASN A 356 16.43 -2.92 18.67
N ASN A 357 15.30 -2.42 18.14
CA ASN A 357 15.26 -1.77 16.83
C ASN A 357 15.15 -0.24 16.93
N THR A 358 15.52 0.44 15.84
CA THR A 358 15.58 1.91 15.80
C THR A 358 14.32 2.57 15.22
N ASP A 359 13.51 1.83 14.48
CA ASP A 359 12.33 2.31 13.76
C ASP A 359 11.10 1.44 14.01
N ALA A 360 9.92 2.04 13.90
CA ALA A 360 8.65 1.38 14.19
C ALA A 360 8.11 0.61 12.97
N ALA A 361 7.99 -0.71 13.11
CA ALA A 361 7.32 -1.62 12.16
C ALA A 361 6.12 -2.31 12.81
N ILE A 362 5.28 -2.94 11.99
CA ILE A 362 4.17 -3.77 12.46
C ILE A 362 4.64 -5.22 12.48
N PHE A 363 4.44 -5.91 13.60
CA PHE A 363 4.75 -7.33 13.74
C PHE A 363 3.47 -8.12 13.91
N TYR A 364 3.28 -9.14 13.06
CA TYR A 364 2.05 -9.92 13.05
C TYR A 364 2.30 -11.43 13.01
N THR A 365 1.56 -12.18 13.82
CA THR A 365 1.38 -13.61 13.64
C THR A 365 -0.02 -14.04 14.06
N ASN A 366 -0.67 -14.88 13.26
CA ASN A 366 -2.02 -15.37 13.56
C ASN A 366 -2.03 -16.60 14.49
N GLN A 367 -0.89 -17.29 14.63
CA GLN A 367 -0.82 -18.58 15.33
C GLN A 367 0.47 -18.78 16.14
N GLY A 368 1.40 -17.81 16.12
CA GLY A 368 2.68 -17.91 16.79
C GLY A 368 2.83 -16.99 18.00
N LEU A 369 4.00 -17.12 18.64
CA LEU A 369 4.50 -16.29 19.70
C LEU A 369 5.35 -15.16 19.13
N ILE A 370 5.09 -13.93 19.59
CA ILE A 370 6.00 -12.79 19.43
C ILE A 370 6.76 -12.60 20.74
N VAL A 371 8.09 -12.61 20.70
CA VAL A 371 8.95 -12.19 21.81
C VAL A 371 9.55 -10.83 21.49
N VAL A 372 9.43 -9.91 22.44
CA VAL A 372 10.03 -8.58 22.39
C VAL A 372 11.10 -8.48 23.45
N ARG A 373 12.31 -8.09 23.04
CA ARG A 373 13.48 -7.94 23.89
C ARG A 373 13.97 -6.51 23.93
N ASN A 374 14.40 -6.06 25.10
CA ASN A 374 14.92 -4.72 25.32
C ASN A 374 13.94 -3.64 24.83
N LYS A 375 14.45 -2.48 24.41
CA LYS A 375 13.62 -1.38 23.94
C LYS A 375 13.32 -1.53 22.45
N VAL A 376 12.06 -1.80 22.12
CA VAL A 376 11.59 -1.96 20.73
C VAL A 376 10.59 -0.88 20.39
N LYS A 377 10.84 -0.18 19.28
CA LYS A 377 9.82 0.65 18.66
C LYS A 377 9.01 -0.25 17.73
N ALA A 378 7.73 -0.46 18.05
CA ALA A 378 6.81 -1.19 17.21
C ALA A 378 5.55 -0.34 17.04
N ARG A 379 5.08 -0.23 15.80
CA ARG A 379 3.83 0.45 15.50
C ARG A 379 2.63 -0.31 16.06
N GLU A 380 2.70 -1.63 16.02
CA GLU A 380 1.65 -2.53 16.47
C GLU A 380 2.29 -3.91 16.71
N LEU A 381 1.86 -4.59 17.78
CA LEU A 381 2.15 -5.99 18.02
C LEU A 381 0.88 -6.81 18.02
N THR A 382 0.73 -7.70 17.03
CA THR A 382 -0.47 -8.52 16.91
C THR A 382 -0.09 -9.99 16.80
N GLY A 383 -0.38 -10.77 17.83
CA GLY A 383 0.09 -12.16 17.93
C GLY A 383 -0.95 -13.08 18.53
N TYR A 384 -0.90 -14.37 18.21
CA TYR A 384 -1.67 -15.37 18.97
C TYR A 384 -1.26 -15.36 20.45
N LYS A 385 0.04 -15.22 20.70
CA LYS A 385 0.64 -15.02 22.02
C LYS A 385 1.74 -13.97 21.96
N ILE A 386 1.88 -13.17 23.01
CA ILE A 386 2.95 -12.17 23.12
C ILE A 386 3.71 -12.37 24.43
N PHE A 387 5.03 -12.28 24.36
CA PHE A 387 5.92 -12.30 25.52
C PHE A 387 6.87 -11.10 25.48
N LEU A 388 6.91 -10.31 26.55
CA LEU A 388 7.86 -9.22 26.73
C LEU A 388 8.92 -9.65 27.74
N ASP A 389 10.20 -9.52 27.41
CA ASP A 389 11.30 -9.73 28.36
C ASP A 389 11.30 -8.67 29.48
N ASN A 390 12.08 -8.92 30.52
CA ASN A 390 12.30 -7.94 31.58
C ASN A 390 12.83 -6.62 31.01
N ASN A 391 12.24 -5.51 31.44
CA ASN A 391 12.56 -4.14 30.98
C ASN A 391 12.29 -3.89 29.49
N ALA A 392 11.55 -4.77 28.81
CA ALA A 392 11.20 -4.52 27.41
C ALA A 392 10.23 -3.33 27.30
N GLU A 393 10.44 -2.42 26.36
CA GLU A 393 9.56 -1.26 26.16
C GLU A 393 9.01 -1.29 24.73
N VAL A 394 7.69 -1.19 24.59
CA VAL A 394 6.97 -1.10 23.31
C VAL A 394 6.29 0.24 23.22
N ALA A 395 6.61 1.04 22.21
CA ALA A 395 6.02 2.36 21.98
C ALA A 395 5.07 2.36 20.78
N TYR A 396 3.75 2.41 21.02
CA TYR A 396 2.73 2.57 19.98
C TYR A 396 2.69 4.01 19.47
N GLU A 397 2.54 4.20 18.17
CA GLU A 397 2.32 5.52 17.56
C GLU A 397 0.83 5.69 17.24
N THR A 398 0.16 6.66 17.87
CA THR A 398 -1.23 7.02 17.56
C THR A 398 -1.38 7.48 16.11
N GLY A 399 -2.32 6.90 15.36
CA GLY A 399 -2.58 7.23 13.94
C GLY A 399 -2.71 6.03 12.99
N LEU A 400 -2.75 4.79 13.52
CA LEU A 400 -2.83 3.55 12.74
C LEU A 400 -4.25 3.01 12.51
N GLU A 401 -5.29 3.78 12.84
CA GLU A 401 -6.68 3.30 12.80
C GLU A 401 -7.08 2.74 11.41
N GLU A 402 -6.38 3.12 10.33
CA GLU A 402 -6.56 2.56 8.99
C GLU A 402 -5.23 2.52 8.21
N ALA A 403 -4.62 1.33 8.05
CA ALA A 403 -3.45 1.15 7.19
C ALA A 403 -3.84 0.44 5.88
N VAL A 404 -3.37 0.98 4.74
CA VAL A 404 -3.66 0.40 3.42
C VAL A 404 -2.44 -0.37 2.91
N PHE A 405 -2.52 -1.70 2.93
CA PHE A 405 -1.46 -2.59 2.46
C PHE A 405 -1.64 -2.92 1.00
N SER A 406 -0.55 -2.87 0.24
CA SER A 406 -0.53 -3.20 -1.18
C SER A 406 0.64 -4.12 -1.53
N SER A 407 0.49 -4.87 -2.61
CA SER A 407 1.60 -5.62 -3.22
C SER A 407 2.65 -4.75 -3.93
N GLY A 408 2.48 -3.43 -3.92
CA GLY A 408 3.32 -2.52 -4.68
C GLY A 408 3.02 -2.56 -6.18
N PRO A 409 3.69 -1.74 -7.00
CA PRO A 409 3.42 -1.59 -8.43
C PRO A 409 3.77 -2.84 -9.25
N GLY A 410 4.61 -3.75 -8.73
CA GLY A 410 4.94 -5.02 -9.38
C GLY A 410 3.93 -6.15 -9.15
N GLY A 411 2.91 -5.94 -8.29
CA GLY A 411 1.83 -6.89 -8.01
C GLY A 411 0.75 -6.90 -9.10
N SER A 412 -0.35 -7.65 -8.89
CA SER A 412 -1.46 -7.63 -9.84
C SER A 412 -2.16 -6.28 -9.80
N TRP A 413 -2.05 -5.51 -10.87
CA TRP A 413 -2.84 -4.30 -11.09
C TRP A 413 -3.99 -4.60 -12.04
N LYS A 414 -5.09 -3.85 -11.90
CA LYS A 414 -6.23 -3.92 -12.83
C LYS A 414 -6.49 -2.54 -13.42
N VAL A 415 -6.74 -2.49 -14.73
CA VAL A 415 -7.34 -1.30 -15.36
C VAL A 415 -8.73 -1.13 -14.75
N VAL A 416 -8.98 0.02 -14.14
CA VAL A 416 -10.29 0.39 -13.57
C VAL A 416 -11.05 1.35 -14.48
N SER A 417 -10.36 2.12 -15.30
CA SER A 417 -10.99 3.03 -16.25
C SER A 417 -10.10 3.29 -17.46
N TRP A 418 -10.74 3.58 -18.58
CA TRP A 418 -10.14 4.13 -19.78
C TRP A 418 -11.06 5.23 -20.30
N ARG A 419 -10.51 6.38 -20.69
CA ARG A 419 -11.26 7.46 -21.33
C ARG A 419 -10.36 8.38 -22.14
N GLU A 420 -10.88 8.89 -23.25
CA GLU A 420 -10.34 10.09 -23.91
C GLU A 420 -10.82 11.34 -23.14
N VAL A 421 -9.92 12.26 -22.84
CA VAL A 421 -10.21 13.46 -22.04
C VAL A 421 -9.96 14.78 -22.78
N GLU A 422 -9.37 14.72 -23.97
CA GLU A 422 -9.11 15.87 -24.84
C GLU A 422 -8.94 15.42 -26.30
#